data_AF-A0A7K3XLB1-F1
#
_entry.id   AF-A0A7K3XLB1-F1
#
_cell.length_a   1.000
_cell.length_b   1.000
_cell.length_c   1.000
_cell.angle_alpha   90.00
_cell.angle_beta   90.00
_cell.angle_gamma   90.00
#
_symmetry.space_group_name_H-M   'P 1'
#
loop_
_entity.id
_entity.type
_entity.pdbx_description
1 polymer ?
#
loop_
_entity_poly.entity_id
_entity_poly.type
_entity_poly.pdbx_seq_one_letter_code
_entity_poly.pdbx_strand_id
1 'polypeptide(L)'
;MPPAARVTDLIVSAATQGVPTPIIPPGCPTVLIGGLPAARMGDSCGVDAIVLGSATVLIGGMPAARIGALTAGGGSVLPPGAPTVLIGG
;
A
#
# COMPACT_ATOMS: atom_id res chain seq x y z
N MET A 1 -9.67 11.75 -2.20
CA MET A 1 -8.23 11.41 -2.33
C MET A 1 -7.82 10.71 -1.04
N PRO A 2 -7.62 9.39 -1.03
CA PRO A 2 -7.21 8.65 0.16
C PRO A 2 -5.74 8.91 0.54
N PRO A 3 -5.37 8.68 1.81
CA PRO A 3 -3.97 8.73 2.26
C PRO A 3 -3.09 7.71 1.53
N ALA A 4 -1.81 8.05 1.37
CA ALA A 4 -0.79 7.18 0.80
C ALA A 4 -0.49 6.00 1.74
N ALA A 5 -0.25 4.83 1.15
CA ALA A 5 0.23 3.65 1.87
C ALA A 5 1.76 3.57 1.86
N ARG A 6 2.32 2.90 2.86
CA ARG A 6 3.75 2.79 3.12
C ARG A 6 4.10 1.40 3.63
N VAL A 7 5.38 1.07 3.61
CA VAL A 7 5.90 -0.07 4.38
C VAL A 7 5.43 0.07 5.84
N THR A 8 5.09 -1.05 6.47
CA THR A 8 4.46 -1.19 7.80
C THR A 8 2.97 -0.86 7.91
N ASP A 9 2.33 -0.24 6.90
CA ASP A 9 0.86 -0.17 6.87
C ASP A 9 0.28 -1.57 6.67
N LEU A 10 -0.96 -1.80 7.11
CA LEU A 10 -1.51 -3.15 7.26
C LEU A 10 -2.39 -3.55 6.07
N ILE A 11 -2.23 -4.78 5.59
CA ILE A 11 -3.17 -5.45 4.69
C ILE A 11 -4.04 -6.40 5.51
N VAL A 12 -5.34 -6.40 5.23
CA VAL A 12 -6.25 -7.46 5.68
C VAL A 12 -6.96 -8.06 4.48
N SER A 13 -6.97 -9.39 4.40
CA SER A 13 -7.62 -10.12 3.32
C SER A 13 -7.93 -11.57 3.74
N ALA A 14 -8.54 -12.34 2.83
CA ALA A 14 -8.71 -13.79 3.05
C ALA A 14 -7.35 -14.51 3.11
N ALA A 15 -6.35 -14.05 2.35
CA ALA A 15 -5.00 -14.62 2.36
C ALA A 15 -4.29 -14.40 3.70
N THR A 16 -4.59 -13.29 4.39
CA THR A 16 -4.08 -13.02 5.74
C THR A 16 -4.92 -13.67 6.85
N GLN A 17 -5.91 -14.51 6.50
CA GLN A 17 -6.89 -15.10 7.42
C GLN A 17 -7.62 -14.04 8.27
N GLY A 18 -7.81 -12.83 7.71
CA GLY A 18 -8.41 -11.70 8.42
C GLY A 18 -7.49 -11.04 9.46
N VAL A 19 -6.24 -11.51 9.62
CA VAL A 19 -5.25 -10.88 10.49
C VAL A 19 -4.64 -9.67 9.75
N PRO A 20 -4.61 -8.48 10.36
CA PRO A 20 -3.86 -7.35 9.81
C PRO A 20 -2.36 -7.67 9.75
N THR A 21 -1.79 -7.63 8.56
CA THR A 21 -0.38 -8.00 8.31
C THR A 21 0.37 -6.84 7.65
N PRO A 22 1.57 -6.48 8.10
CA PRO A 22 2.27 -5.30 7.60
C PRO A 22 2.81 -5.52 6.19
N ILE A 23 2.73 -4.48 5.36
CA ILE A 23 3.46 -4.40 4.10
C ILE A 23 4.96 -4.46 4.42
N ILE A 24 5.66 -5.41 3.81
CA ILE A 24 7.08 -5.68 4.04
C ILE A 24 7.96 -4.84 3.09
N PRO A 25 9.24 -4.62 3.44
CA PRO A 25 10.21 -4.04 2.52
C PRO A 25 10.28 -4.83 1.18
N PRO A 26 10.67 -4.17 0.07
CA PRO A 26 11.37 -2.89 0.02
C PRO A 26 10.49 -1.64 -0.16
N GLY A 27 9.21 -1.78 -0.54
CA GLY A 27 8.43 -0.64 -1.01
C GLY A 27 9.13 0.12 -2.14
N CYS A 28 9.05 1.45 -2.14
CA CYS A 28 9.92 2.34 -2.92
C CYS A 28 10.96 3.02 -2.02
N PRO A 29 12.19 2.52 -1.92
CA PRO A 29 13.19 3.06 -0.99
C PRO A 29 13.67 4.48 -1.34
N THR A 30 13.46 4.94 -2.57
CA THR A 30 13.83 6.29 -3.03
C THR A 30 12.76 7.34 -2.75
N VAL A 31 11.53 6.93 -2.44
CA VAL A 31 10.41 7.85 -2.17
C VAL A 31 9.88 7.58 -0.78
N LEU A 32 10.19 8.49 0.15
CA LEU A 32 9.80 8.38 1.55
C LEU A 32 8.55 9.21 1.82
N ILE A 33 7.51 8.56 2.34
CA ILE A 33 6.27 9.22 2.77
C ILE A 33 6.22 9.13 4.29
N GLY A 34 6.21 10.29 4.97
CA GLY A 34 6.28 10.34 6.44
C GLY A 34 7.47 9.55 7.01
N GLY A 35 8.60 9.55 6.31
CA GLY A 35 9.85 8.88 6.72
C GLY A 35 9.97 7.40 6.37
N LEU A 36 8.95 6.76 5.78
CA LEU A 36 8.98 5.33 5.42
C LEU A 36 8.88 5.15 3.89
N PRO A 37 9.45 4.06 3.33
CA PRO A 37 9.32 3.77 1.90
C PRO A 37 7.85 3.68 1.47
N ALA A 38 7.51 4.35 0.38
CA ALA A 38 6.14 4.37 -0.16
C ALA A 38 5.74 3.00 -0.71
N ALA A 39 4.51 2.56 -0.44
CA ALA A 39 3.97 1.33 -1.00
C ALA A 39 3.37 1.57 -2.39
N ARG A 40 3.39 0.54 -3.23
CA ARG A 40 3.04 0.55 -4.64
C ARG A 40 2.32 -0.73 -5.02
N MET A 41 1.71 -0.74 -6.20
CA MET A 41 1.24 -1.96 -6.83
C MET A 41 2.40 -2.97 -6.94
N GLY A 42 2.15 -4.19 -6.48
CA GLY A 42 3.13 -5.27 -6.39
C GLY A 42 3.77 -5.44 -5.01
N ASP A 43 3.73 -4.42 -4.13
CA ASP A 43 4.24 -4.58 -2.77
C ASP A 43 3.35 -5.52 -1.96
N SER A 44 3.97 -6.31 -1.07
CA SER A 44 3.33 -7.45 -0.41
C SER A 44 3.43 -7.39 1.10
N CYS A 45 2.62 -8.18 1.79
CA CYS A 45 2.79 -8.56 3.19
C CYS A 45 3.32 -10.00 3.34
N GLY A 46 3.92 -10.55 2.28
CA GLY A 46 4.39 -11.94 2.18
C GLY A 46 3.33 -12.93 1.72
N VAL A 47 2.13 -12.90 2.31
CA VAL A 47 1.01 -13.81 1.94
C VAL A 47 -0.01 -13.18 0.99
N ASP A 48 -0.02 -11.86 0.88
CA ASP A 48 -0.88 -11.10 -0.03
C ASP A 48 -0.10 -9.93 -0.65
N ALA A 49 -0.57 -9.40 -1.77
CA ALA A 49 0.06 -8.32 -2.52
C ALA A 49 -0.96 -7.31 -3.04
N ILE A 50 -0.55 -6.05 -3.13
CA ILE A 50 -1.36 -4.96 -3.67
C ILE A 50 -1.46 -5.12 -5.19
N VAL A 51 -2.67 -5.20 -5.72
CA VAL A 51 -2.93 -5.38 -7.15
C VAL A 51 -3.56 -4.16 -7.81
N LEU A 52 -4.08 -3.21 -7.02
CA LEU A 52 -4.69 -1.99 -7.54
C LEU A 52 -4.22 -0.76 -6.76
N GLY A 53 -3.46 0.12 -7.44
CA GLY A 53 -3.00 1.42 -6.93
C GLY A 53 -3.77 2.61 -7.52
N SER A 54 -3.15 3.79 -7.51
CA SER A 54 -3.61 5.00 -8.20
C SER A 54 -3.56 4.83 -9.72
N ALA A 55 -4.54 5.39 -10.43
CA ALA A 55 -4.56 5.40 -11.89
C ALA A 55 -3.63 6.46 -12.51
N THR A 56 -3.22 7.46 -11.74
CA THR A 56 -2.50 8.64 -12.26
C THR A 56 -1.17 8.91 -11.57
N VAL A 57 -1.02 8.50 -10.32
CA VAL A 57 0.20 8.74 -9.54
C VAL A 57 1.08 7.51 -9.57
N LEU A 58 2.29 7.68 -10.10
CA LEU A 58 3.32 6.65 -10.14
C LEU A 58 4.42 6.98 -9.11
N ILE A 59 4.85 5.97 -8.36
CA ILE A 59 5.99 6.03 -7.43
C ILE A 59 7.01 5.01 -7.92
N GLY A 60 8.24 5.45 -8.21
CA GLY A 60 9.28 4.55 -8.75
C GLY A 60 8.83 3.79 -10.00
N GLY A 61 8.01 4.41 -10.86
CA GLY A 61 7.48 3.83 -12.10
C GLY A 61 6.26 2.91 -11.95
N MET A 62 5.76 2.67 -10.74
CA MET A 62 4.61 1.80 -10.49
C MET A 62 3.43 2.57 -9.87
N PRO A 63 2.17 2.16 -10.11
CA PRO A 63 0.99 2.76 -9.46
C PRO A 63 1.13 2.86 -7.95
N ALA A 64 0.93 4.06 -7.39
CA ALA A 64 1.08 4.30 -5.97
C ALA A 64 -0.04 3.62 -5.15
N ALA A 65 0.31 2.95 -4.06
CA ALA A 65 -0.69 2.36 -3.18
C ALA A 65 -1.29 3.40 -2.24
N ARG A 66 -2.56 3.21 -1.92
CA ARG A 66 -3.37 4.11 -1.09
C ARG A 66 -4.21 3.31 -0.11
N ILE A 67 -4.74 3.97 0.91
CA ILE A 67 -5.73 3.32 1.77
C ILE A 67 -6.92 2.85 0.94
N GLY A 68 -7.32 1.60 1.14
CA GLY A 68 -8.33 0.92 0.34
C GLY A 68 -7.81 0.31 -0.98
N ALA A 69 -6.50 0.34 -1.26
CA ALA A 69 -5.92 -0.35 -2.41
C ALA A 69 -6.24 -1.86 -2.33
N LEU A 70 -6.77 -2.42 -3.42
CA LEU A 70 -7.18 -3.81 -3.48
C LEU A 70 -5.97 -4.73 -3.50
N THR A 71 -6.10 -5.88 -2.83
CA THR A 71 -5.07 -6.91 -2.78
C THR A 71 -5.51 -8.20 -3.48
N ALA A 72 -4.55 -9.04 -3.86
CA ALA A 72 -4.81 -10.30 -4.57
C ALA A 72 -5.68 -11.26 -3.76
N GLY A 73 -5.55 -11.24 -2.43
CA GLY A 73 -6.36 -12.00 -1.48
C GLY A 73 -7.79 -11.47 -1.29
N GLY A 74 -8.24 -10.54 -2.13
CA GLY A 74 -9.59 -9.94 -2.09
C GLY A 74 -9.80 -8.96 -0.93
N GLY A 75 -8.71 -8.45 -0.38
CA GLY A 75 -8.71 -7.53 0.76
C GLY A 75 -8.30 -6.12 0.39
N SER A 76 -7.81 -5.38 1.39
CA SER A 76 -7.34 -4.02 1.17
C SER A 76 -6.27 -3.55 2.17
N VAL A 77 -5.59 -2.47 1.80
CA VAL A 77 -4.73 -1.72 2.72
C VAL A 77 -5.58 -0.91 3.71
N LEU A 78 -5.37 -1.15 5.00
CA LEU A 78 -6.10 -0.55 6.11
C LEU A 78 -5.63 0.88 6.46
N PRO A 79 -6.52 1.73 6.98
CA PRO A 79 -6.15 3.03 7.55
C PRO A 79 -5.17 2.87 8.73
N PRO A 80 -4.39 3.94 9.07
CA PRO A 80 -4.53 5.32 8.60
C PRO A 80 -3.65 5.70 7.40
N GLY A 81 -2.65 4.88 7.06
CA GLY A 81 -1.63 5.25 6.06
C GLY A 81 -0.83 6.47 6.51
N ALA A 82 -0.46 7.33 5.56
CA ALA A 82 0.12 8.65 5.82
C ALA A 82 -0.92 9.77 5.63
N PRO A 83 -1.61 10.23 6.70
CA PRO A 83 -2.72 11.18 6.58
C PRO A 83 -2.31 12.54 6.01
N THR A 84 -1.03 12.89 6.04
CA THR A 84 -0.49 14.15 5.49
C THR A 84 -0.21 14.11 3.99
N VAL A 85 -0.25 12.93 3.36
CA VAL A 85 0.03 12.76 1.93
C VAL A 85 -1.15 12.07 1.28
N LEU A 86 -1.93 12.82 0.51
CA LEU A 86 -3.12 12.34 -0.18
C LEU A 86 -2.80 12.04 -1.65
N ILE A 87 -3.13 10.84 -2.10
CA ILE A 87 -2.89 10.39 -3.48
C ILE A 87 -4.21 10.43 -4.26
N GLY A 88 -4.19 11.11 -5.41
CA GLY A 88 -5.31 11.24 -6.33
C GLY A 88 -5.40 10.11 -7.36
N GLY A 89 -6.37 10.24 -8.26
CA GLY A 89 -6.68 9.24 -9.31
C GLY A 89 -7.16 7.93 -8.72
#